data_AF-A0A0K2VXW0-F1
#
_entry.id   AF-A0A0K2VXW0-F1
#
_cell.length_a   1.000
_cell.length_b   1.000
_cell.length_c   1.000
_cell.angle_alpha   90.00
_cell.angle_beta   90.00
_cell.angle_gamma   90.00
#
_symmetry.space_group_name_H-M   'P 1'
#
loop_
_entity.id
_entity.type
_entity.pdbx_description
1 polymer ?
#
loop_
_entity_poly.entity_id
_entity_poly.type
_entity_poly.pdbx_seq_one_letter_code
_entity_poly.pdbx_strand_id
1 'polypeptide(L)'
;MQGIHRLVSLAFLAAASGFPAAAPAKPVEYVKVCSAYGPNYYYSPGTDTCINAQTGVTKRQVDNGEGGTTTVTGKTALASKVDDIDHRIQRAFESASVASALTSPDLVQGEHFGVRVNWGNAGQSNAMGVTGAAVLGEGFMPGGNGRLAGAAGVAFSGKTVGGNAGLQLTW
;
A
#
# COMPACT_ATOMS: atom_id res chain seq x y z
N MET A 1 -75.47 32.39 16.72
CA MET A 1 -75.86 33.03 15.45
C MET A 1 -74.58 33.61 14.85
N GLN A 2 -74.14 33.14 13.68
CA GLN A 2 -74.02 33.95 12.45
C GLN A 2 -73.43 35.36 12.71
N GLY A 3 -72.35 35.83 12.10
CA GLY A 3 -71.58 35.42 10.93
C GLY A 3 -70.77 36.64 10.48
N ILE A 4 -69.61 36.38 9.87
CA ILE A 4 -69.01 37.06 8.72
C ILE A 4 -69.10 38.61 8.67
N HIS A 5 -67.94 39.27 8.70
CA HIS A 5 -67.35 40.07 7.59
C HIS A 5 -66.23 40.96 8.17
N ARG A 6 -64.96 40.62 7.86
CA ARG A 6 -64.08 41.28 6.88
C ARG A 6 -63.52 42.63 7.36
N LEU A 7 -62.20 42.78 7.16
CA LEU A 7 -61.37 44.00 7.14
C LEU A 7 -60.51 44.28 8.38
N VAL A 8 -59.28 43.73 8.39
CA VAL A 8 -58.09 44.24 9.11
C VAL A 8 -56.88 43.65 8.37
N SER A 9 -55.81 44.31 7.95
CA SER A 9 -55.43 45.71 7.78
C SER A 9 -54.20 45.71 6.86
N LEU A 10 -54.09 46.69 5.97
CA LEU A 10 -52.81 47.03 5.35
C LEU A 10 -51.87 47.58 6.42
N ALA A 11 -50.67 47.02 6.55
CA ALA A 11 -49.42 47.76 6.80
C ALA A 11 -48.27 46.76 7.04
N PHE A 12 -47.35 46.65 6.09
CA PHE A 12 -45.92 46.81 6.37
C PHE A 12 -45.20 47.03 5.04
N LEU A 13 -44.95 48.32 4.75
CA LEU A 13 -44.16 48.78 3.63
C LEU A 13 -42.68 48.76 4.03
N ALA A 14 -41.86 48.20 3.13
CA ALA A 14 -40.47 48.54 2.83
C ALA A 14 -39.41 48.42 3.93
N ALA A 15 -38.48 47.48 3.72
CA ALA A 15 -37.05 47.80 3.56
C ALA A 15 -36.30 46.57 3.02
N ALA A 16 -36.48 46.27 1.73
CA ALA A 16 -35.54 45.43 1.00
C ALA A 16 -34.31 46.29 0.65
N SER A 17 -33.48 46.60 1.64
CA SER A 17 -32.20 47.29 1.44
C SER A 17 -31.10 46.25 1.25
N GLY A 18 -30.77 45.98 -0.01
CA GLY A 18 -29.43 45.62 -0.47
C GLY A 18 -28.80 44.36 0.11
N PHE A 19 -29.19 43.19 -0.40
CA PHE A 19 -28.19 42.15 -0.62
C PHE A 19 -27.68 42.34 -2.05
N PRO A 20 -26.36 42.48 -2.29
CA PRO A 20 -25.86 42.37 -3.65
C PRO A 20 -26.34 41.03 -4.17
N ALA A 21 -27.13 41.08 -5.26
CA ALA A 21 -27.52 39.89 -5.98
C ALA A 21 -26.24 39.09 -6.22
N ALA A 22 -26.07 37.99 -5.49
CA ALA A 22 -25.03 37.04 -5.77
C ALA A 22 -25.22 36.68 -7.23
N ALA A 23 -24.29 37.13 -8.07
CA ALA A 23 -24.29 36.78 -9.48
C ALA A 23 -24.50 35.27 -9.54
N PRO A 24 -25.41 34.76 -10.40
CA PRO A 24 -25.58 33.32 -10.53
C PRO A 24 -24.21 32.73 -10.82
N ALA A 25 -23.63 32.07 -9.82
CA ALA A 25 -22.37 31.36 -9.96
C ALA A 25 -22.67 30.27 -10.97
N LYS A 26 -22.29 30.53 -12.23
CA LYS A 26 -22.43 29.57 -13.31
C LYS A 26 -21.77 28.29 -12.81
N PRO A 27 -22.41 27.11 -12.91
CA PRO A 27 -21.76 25.87 -12.55
C PRO A 27 -20.53 25.77 -13.45
N VAL A 28 -19.36 26.02 -12.86
CA VAL A 28 -18.12 25.94 -13.60
C VAL A 28 -17.84 24.45 -13.70
N GLU A 29 -18.03 23.88 -14.89
CA GLU A 29 -17.51 22.55 -15.22
C GLU A 29 -15.99 22.62 -15.18
N TYR A 30 -15.41 22.45 -14.00
CA TYR A 30 -13.96 22.48 -13.78
C TYR A 30 -13.23 21.29 -14.40
N VAL A 31 -13.97 20.26 -14.83
CA VAL A 31 -13.41 19.00 -15.29
C VAL A 31 -13.80 18.78 -16.75
N LYS A 32 -12.96 19.27 -17.66
CA LYS A 32 -13.16 19.05 -19.10
C LYS A 32 -12.85 17.60 -19.44
N VAL A 33 -13.68 16.97 -20.26
CA VAL A 33 -13.43 15.61 -20.76
C VAL A 33 -12.27 15.66 -21.75
N CYS A 34 -11.29 14.78 -21.58
CA CYS A 34 -10.19 14.59 -22.53
C CYS A 34 -10.50 13.41 -23.44
N SER A 35 -11.01 13.69 -24.64
CA SER A 35 -11.38 12.67 -25.63
C SER A 35 -10.17 12.05 -26.36
N ALA A 36 -8.98 12.68 -26.29
CA ALA A 36 -7.79 12.25 -27.01
C ALA A 36 -7.25 10.87 -26.59
N TYR A 37 -7.52 10.43 -25.36
CA TYR A 37 -6.93 9.20 -24.80
C TYR A 37 -7.94 8.11 -24.39
N GLY A 38 -9.23 8.32 -24.69
CA GLY A 38 -10.30 7.36 -24.41
C GLY A 38 -11.20 7.74 -23.21
N PRO A 39 -12.11 6.83 -22.80
CA PRO A 39 -13.07 7.09 -21.74
C PRO A 39 -12.40 7.27 -20.37
N ASN A 40 -13.10 7.98 -19.46
CA ASN A 40 -12.66 8.27 -18.10
C ASN A 40 -11.41 9.16 -17.96
N TYR A 41 -10.98 9.82 -19.05
CA TYR A 41 -9.93 10.83 -19.02
C TYR A 41 -10.50 12.24 -18.91
N TYR A 42 -9.94 13.02 -18.00
CA TYR A 42 -10.32 14.39 -17.73
C TYR A 42 -9.09 15.30 -17.67
N TYR A 43 -9.21 16.54 -18.11
CA TYR A 43 -8.12 17.49 -18.05
C TYR A 43 -7.87 17.97 -16.62
N SER A 44 -6.60 18.01 -16.24
CA SER A 44 -6.16 18.69 -15.03
C SER A 44 -6.35 20.20 -15.20
N PRO A 45 -7.07 20.89 -14.30
CA PRO A 45 -7.38 22.30 -14.46
C PRO A 45 -6.09 23.13 -14.62
N GLY A 46 -6.08 24.01 -15.62
CA GLY A 46 -4.94 24.88 -15.94
C GLY A 46 -3.83 24.23 -16.77
N THR A 47 -3.97 22.98 -17.23
CA THR A 47 -2.95 22.30 -18.06
C THR A 47 -3.59 21.38 -19.12
N ASP A 48 -2.83 21.02 -20.16
CA ASP A 48 -3.23 20.00 -21.16
C ASP A 48 -2.89 18.56 -20.73
N THR A 49 -2.76 18.32 -19.42
CA THR A 49 -2.53 16.98 -18.87
C THR A 49 -3.86 16.26 -18.68
N CYS A 50 -4.02 15.10 -19.32
CA CYS A 50 -5.19 14.25 -19.15
C CYS A 50 -4.97 13.24 -18.04
N ILE A 51 -5.91 13.12 -17.11
CA ILE A 51 -5.88 12.22 -15.95
C ILE A 51 -7.03 11.21 -16.08
N ASN A 52 -6.73 9.92 -15.93
CA ASN A 52 -7.76 8.91 -15.84
C ASN A 52 -8.34 8.85 -14.42
N ALA A 53 -9.64 9.08 -14.25
CA ALA A 53 -10.27 9.10 -12.92
C ALA A 53 -10.32 7.72 -12.23
N GLN A 54 -10.29 6.63 -12.99
CA GLN A 54 -10.35 5.26 -12.46
C GLN A 54 -8.97 4.75 -12.04
N THR A 55 -7.96 4.98 -12.87
CA THR A 55 -6.61 4.40 -12.70
C THR A 55 -5.58 5.40 -12.18
N GLY A 56 -5.90 6.70 -12.19
CA GLY A 56 -4.96 7.76 -11.83
C GLY A 56 -3.79 7.91 -12.79
N VAL A 57 -3.84 7.32 -13.98
CA VAL A 57 -2.81 7.47 -15.02
C VAL A 57 -2.92 8.86 -15.65
N THR A 58 -1.80 9.55 -15.77
CA THR A 58 -1.70 10.86 -16.44
C THR A 58 -1.05 10.71 -17.81
N LYS A 59 -1.52 11.47 -18.80
CA LYS A 59 -0.96 11.54 -20.14
C LYS A 59 -0.84 12.99 -20.57
N ARG A 60 0.31 13.38 -21.10
CA ARG A 60 0.56 14.74 -21.61
C ARG A 60 1.34 14.65 -22.91
N GLN A 61 0.91 15.39 -23.93
CA GLN A 61 1.72 15.57 -25.13
C GLN A 61 2.83 16.57 -24.84
N VAL A 62 4.05 16.24 -25.24
CA VAL A 62 5.22 17.11 -25.17
C VAL A 62 5.93 17.08 -26.52
N ASP A 63 6.48 18.23 -26.91
CA ASP A 63 7.30 18.30 -28.11
C ASP A 63 8.70 17.76 -27.80
N ASN A 64 9.18 16.86 -28.64
CA ASN A 64 10.47 16.19 -28.49
C ASN A 64 11.67 17.02 -28.98
N GLY A 65 11.47 18.27 -29.40
CA GLY A 65 12.53 19.12 -29.95
C GLY A 65 12.97 18.76 -31.39
N GLU A 66 12.56 17.61 -31.92
CA GLU A 66 12.87 17.14 -33.29
C GLU A 66 11.68 17.32 -34.27
N GLY A 67 10.73 18.19 -33.94
CA GLY A 67 9.51 18.40 -34.75
C GLY A 67 8.46 17.29 -34.63
N GLY A 68 8.63 16.38 -33.67
CA GLY A 68 7.65 15.35 -33.31
C GLY A 68 7.06 15.56 -31.91
N THR A 69 5.82 15.11 -31.71
CA THR A 69 5.13 15.13 -30.41
C THR A 69 5.14 13.73 -29.79
N THR A 70 5.54 13.60 -28.52
CA THR A 70 5.37 12.34 -27.77
C THR A 70 4.42 12.47 -26.60
N THR A 71 3.84 11.34 -26.20
CA THR A 71 2.96 11.27 -25.02
C THR A 71 3.77 10.78 -23.83
N VAL A 72 3.98 11.66 -22.85
CA VAL A 72 4.52 11.27 -21.54
C VAL A 72 3.38 10.68 -20.72
N THR A 73 3.53 9.42 -20.35
CA THR A 73 2.58 8.71 -19.48
C THR A 73 3.16 8.63 -18.07
N GLY A 74 2.37 9.04 -17.07
CA GLY A 74 2.71 8.98 -15.66
C GLY A 74 1.55 8.49 -14.81
N LYS A 75 1.70 8.58 -13.49
CA LYS A 75 0.64 8.36 -12.50
C LYS A 75 0.47 9.64 -11.69
N THR A 76 -0.73 9.91 -11.17
CA THR A 76 -0.92 10.95 -10.16
C THR A 76 -0.13 10.62 -8.89
N ALA A 77 0.17 11.62 -8.07
CA ALA A 77 0.88 11.41 -6.81
C ALA A 77 0.17 10.39 -5.91
N LEU A 78 -1.17 10.41 -5.87
CA LEU A 78 -1.95 9.43 -5.13
C LEU A 78 -1.83 8.03 -5.72
N ALA A 79 -2.02 7.87 -7.03
CA ALA A 79 -1.94 6.55 -7.67
C ALA A 79 -0.54 5.93 -7.55
N SER A 80 0.52 6.75 -7.64
CA SER A 80 1.89 6.30 -7.37
C SER A 80 2.08 5.86 -5.92
N LYS A 81 1.50 6.58 -4.96
CA LYS A 81 1.61 6.24 -3.54
C LYS A 81 0.81 4.99 -3.16
N VAL A 82 -0.35 4.77 -3.75
CA VAL A 82 -1.13 3.54 -3.58
C VAL A 82 -0.37 2.34 -4.14
N ASP A 83 0.19 2.48 -5.34
CA ASP A 83 1.04 1.46 -5.96
C ASP A 83 2.27 1.12 -5.09
N ASP A 84 2.92 2.13 -4.49
CA ASP A 84 4.00 1.92 -3.52
C ASP A 84 3.52 1.13 -2.28
N ILE A 85 2.36 1.50 -1.73
CA ILE A 85 1.78 0.81 -0.57
C ILE A 85 1.52 -0.67 -0.90
N ASP A 86 0.91 -0.97 -2.05
CA ASP A 86 0.64 -2.34 -2.46
C ASP A 86 1.92 -3.15 -2.61
N HIS A 87 2.96 -2.58 -3.24
CA HIS A 87 4.27 -3.25 -3.34
C HIS A 87 4.91 -3.49 -1.98
N ARG A 88 4.79 -2.54 -1.05
CA ARG A 88 5.31 -2.69 0.32
C ARG A 88 4.55 -3.75 1.10
N ILE A 89 3.24 -3.84 0.95
CA ILE A 89 2.40 -4.88 1.56
C ILE A 89 2.80 -6.25 1.02
N GLN A 90 2.92 -6.40 -0.29
CA GLN A 90 3.34 -7.65 -0.92
C GLN A 90 4.72 -8.09 -0.43
N ARG A 91 5.69 -7.16 -0.38
CA ARG A 91 7.03 -7.44 0.14
C ARG A 91 7.02 -7.83 1.62
N ALA A 92 6.15 -7.21 2.42
CA ALA A 92 5.96 -7.56 3.82
C ALA A 92 5.42 -9.00 3.96
N PHE A 93 4.44 -9.39 3.14
CA PHE A 93 3.93 -10.76 3.12
C PHE A 93 4.97 -11.78 2.66
N GLU A 94 5.74 -11.49 1.61
CA GLU A 94 6.86 -12.35 1.19
C GLU A 94 7.86 -12.55 2.34
N SER A 95 8.27 -11.46 3.00
CA SER A 95 9.24 -11.51 4.10
C SER A 95 8.68 -12.26 5.33
N ALA A 96 7.41 -12.08 5.65
CA ALA A 96 6.74 -12.79 6.74
C ALA A 96 6.63 -14.29 6.45
N SER A 97 6.29 -14.67 5.22
CA SER A 97 6.22 -16.08 4.81
C SER A 97 7.59 -16.75 4.92
N VAL A 98 8.66 -16.07 4.48
CA VAL A 98 10.06 -16.53 4.62
C VAL A 98 10.43 -16.72 6.08
N ALA A 99 10.12 -15.75 6.95
CA ALA A 99 10.40 -15.88 8.39
C ALA A 99 9.69 -17.10 9.01
N SER A 100 8.43 -17.35 8.63
CA SER A 100 7.69 -18.52 9.11
C SER A 100 8.24 -19.87 8.61
N ALA A 101 8.95 -19.88 7.48
CA ALA A 101 9.61 -21.07 6.93
C ALA A 101 11.03 -21.31 7.50
N LEU A 102 11.57 -20.40 8.32
CA LEU A 102 12.93 -20.47 8.86
C LEU A 102 13.01 -21.08 10.27
N THR A 103 12.07 -21.95 10.63
CA THR A 103 12.08 -22.62 11.94
C THR A 103 13.27 -23.58 12.06
N SER A 104 14.12 -23.35 13.07
CA SER A 104 15.24 -24.23 13.39
C SER A 104 14.77 -25.61 13.86
N PRO A 105 15.49 -26.69 13.52
CA PRO A 105 15.26 -27.99 14.14
C PRO A 105 15.53 -27.92 15.65
N ASP A 106 14.68 -28.60 16.42
CA ASP A 106 14.93 -28.83 17.84
C ASP A 106 15.83 -30.07 17.97
N LEU A 107 16.92 -29.94 18.71
CA LEU A 107 17.91 -31.02 18.89
C LEU A 107 17.74 -31.62 20.27
N VAL A 108 17.23 -32.85 20.34
CA VAL A 108 17.07 -33.58 21.61
C VAL A 108 18.40 -34.16 22.11
N GLN A 109 18.43 -34.69 23.34
CA GLN A 109 19.66 -35.26 23.92
C GLN A 109 20.24 -36.37 23.03
N GLY A 110 21.53 -36.27 22.71
CA GLY A 110 22.25 -37.21 21.84
C GLY A 110 22.25 -36.84 20.35
N GLU A 111 21.48 -35.83 19.93
CA GLU A 111 21.53 -35.33 18.55
C GLU A 111 22.58 -34.22 18.42
N HIS A 112 23.53 -34.42 17.50
CA HIS A 112 24.60 -33.47 17.22
C HIS A 112 24.32 -32.57 16.01
N PHE A 113 23.41 -32.97 15.11
CA PHE A 113 22.97 -32.16 13.99
C PHE A 113 21.51 -32.49 13.63
N GLY A 114 20.82 -31.53 13.04
CA GLY A 114 19.46 -31.67 12.57
C GLY A 114 19.22 -30.79 11.35
N VAL A 115 18.37 -31.25 10.44
CA VAL A 115 17.92 -30.49 9.27
C VAL A 115 16.40 -30.50 9.25
N ARG A 116 15.80 -29.33 9.00
CA ARG A 116 14.37 -29.13 8.94
C ARG A 116 13.99 -28.46 7.64
N VAL A 117 12.97 -29.01 6.98
CA VAL A 117 12.32 -28.38 5.84
C VAL A 117 10.97 -27.88 6.33
N ASN A 118 10.67 -26.60 6.10
CA ASN A 118 9.42 -25.98 6.50
C ASN A 118 8.76 -25.28 5.34
N TRP A 119 7.44 -25.16 5.44
CA TRP A 119 6.63 -24.31 4.60
C TRP A 119 6.00 -23.21 5.47
N GLY A 120 6.05 -21.98 4.97
CA GLY A 120 5.54 -20.79 5.63
C GLY A 120 4.55 -20.06 4.74
N ASN A 121 3.50 -19.50 5.33
CA ASN A 121 2.48 -18.73 4.61
C ASN A 121 2.25 -17.38 5.30
N ALA A 122 2.09 -16.32 4.50
CA ALA A 122 1.62 -15.03 4.98
C ALA A 122 0.84 -14.30 3.87
N GLY A 123 -0.43 -13.97 4.14
CA GLY A 123 -1.28 -13.28 3.18
C GLY A 123 -1.50 -14.11 1.91
N GLN A 124 -0.96 -13.64 0.79
CA GLN A 124 -1.00 -14.35 -0.50
C GLN A 124 0.36 -14.98 -0.87
N SER A 125 1.36 -14.86 -0.01
CA SER A 125 2.73 -15.32 -0.24
C SER A 125 3.01 -16.62 0.50
N ASN A 126 3.81 -17.50 -0.13
CA ASN A 126 4.21 -18.79 0.39
C ASN A 126 5.72 -18.94 0.26
N ALA A 127 6.35 -19.47 1.31
CA ALA A 127 7.77 -19.71 1.35
C ALA A 127 8.10 -21.16 1.67
N MET A 128 9.21 -21.64 1.12
CA MET A 128 9.84 -22.91 1.49
C MET A 128 11.22 -22.62 2.06
N GLY A 129 11.53 -23.25 3.18
CA GLY A 129 12.78 -23.03 3.91
C GLY A 129 13.46 -24.33 4.30
N VAL A 130 14.79 -24.29 4.32
CA VAL A 130 15.64 -25.35 4.87
C VAL A 130 16.50 -24.72 5.96
N THR A 131 16.41 -25.28 7.16
CA THR A 131 17.19 -24.83 8.33
C THR A 131 17.97 -26.00 8.89
N GLY A 132 19.25 -25.80 9.15
CA GLY A 132 20.11 -26.75 9.85
C GLY A 132 20.44 -26.26 11.25
N ALA A 133 20.63 -27.18 12.19
CA ALA A 133 21.23 -26.90 13.48
C ALA A 133 22.29 -27.95 13.83
N ALA A 134 23.29 -27.56 14.61
CA ALA A 134 24.33 -28.44 15.10
C ALA A 134 24.80 -28.03 16.51
N VAL A 135 25.21 -29.01 17.30
CA VAL A 135 25.87 -28.79 18.59
C VAL A 135 27.33 -28.40 18.33
N LEU A 136 27.71 -27.22 18.81
CA LEU A 136 29.05 -26.66 18.62
C LEU A 136 29.98 -26.96 19.80
N GLY A 137 29.44 -27.25 20.97
CA GLY A 137 30.22 -27.62 22.15
C GLY A 137 29.36 -28.00 23.35
N GLU A 138 29.90 -28.87 24.19
CA GLU A 138 29.28 -29.37 25.42
C GLU A 138 30.28 -29.28 26.58
N GLY A 139 29.79 -29.08 27.80
CA GLY A 139 30.59 -29.14 29.03
C GLY A 139 31.59 -28.00 29.23
N PHE A 140 31.35 -26.83 28.64
CA PHE A 140 32.26 -25.67 28.74
C PHE A 140 32.03 -24.76 29.96
N MET A 141 30.99 -24.98 30.78
CA MET A 141 30.80 -24.23 32.03
C MET A 141 31.47 -24.93 33.23
N PRO A 142 31.84 -24.17 34.28
CA PRO A 142 32.32 -24.74 35.53
C PRO A 142 31.26 -25.69 36.13
N GLY A 143 31.61 -26.97 36.25
CA GLY A 143 30.70 -28.03 36.70
C GLY A 143 30.30 -29.05 35.62
N GLY A 144 30.83 -28.94 34.39
CA GLY A 144 30.62 -29.93 33.33
C GLY A 144 29.26 -29.86 32.64
N ASN A 145 28.45 -28.85 32.98
CA ASN A 145 27.17 -28.57 32.35
C ASN A 145 27.33 -27.54 31.23
N GLY A 146 26.30 -27.38 30.40
CA GLY A 146 26.26 -26.40 29.32
C GLY A 146 26.36 -27.04 27.94
N ARG A 147 25.48 -26.61 27.03
CA ARG A 147 25.44 -27.00 25.62
C ARG A 147 25.27 -25.75 24.77
N LEU A 148 26.11 -25.62 23.74
CA LEU A 148 26.07 -24.57 22.74
C LEU A 148 25.64 -25.20 21.43
N ALA A 149 24.50 -24.79 20.92
CA ALA A 149 24.02 -25.16 19.59
C ALA A 149 24.02 -23.93 18.67
N GLY A 150 24.28 -24.14 17.38
CA GLY A 150 24.11 -23.14 16.34
C GLY A 150 23.07 -23.60 15.34
N ALA A 151 22.25 -22.68 14.85
CA ALA A 151 21.28 -22.93 13.80
C ALA A 151 21.40 -21.88 12.70
N ALA A 152 21.22 -22.29 11.45
CA ALA A 152 21.14 -21.38 10.32
C ALA A 152 20.24 -21.95 9.23
N GLY A 153 19.51 -21.10 8.55
CA GLY A 153 18.58 -21.51 7.51
C GLY A 153 18.40 -20.47 6.43
N VAL A 154 17.88 -20.94 5.29
CA VAL A 154 17.52 -20.12 4.15
C VAL A 154 16.13 -20.51 3.67
N ALA A 155 15.35 -19.51 3.28
CA ALA A 155 14.00 -19.71 2.77
C ALA A 155 13.70 -18.75 1.61
N PHE A 156 12.79 -19.19 0.75
CA PHE A 156 12.50 -18.54 -0.53
C PHE A 156 10.99 -18.37 -0.68
N SER A 157 10.55 -17.16 -1.03
CA SER A 157 9.18 -16.82 -1.43
C SER A 157 9.23 -16.04 -2.74
N GLY A 158 8.88 -16.69 -3.86
CA GLY A 158 8.97 -16.06 -5.19
C GLY A 158 10.42 -15.66 -5.53
N LYS A 159 10.66 -14.36 -5.70
CA LYS A 159 12.01 -13.79 -5.94
C LYS A 159 12.72 -13.37 -4.65
N THR A 160 12.03 -13.42 -3.52
CA THR A 160 12.55 -12.96 -2.23
C THR A 160 13.21 -14.13 -1.51
N VAL A 161 14.44 -13.90 -1.05
CA VAL A 161 15.20 -14.83 -0.21
C VAL A 161 15.43 -14.20 1.16
N GLY A 162 15.32 -15.00 2.20
CA GLY A 162 15.77 -14.61 3.53
C GLY A 162 16.42 -15.78 4.23
N GLY A 163 17.11 -15.48 5.32
CA GLY A 163 17.77 -16.48 6.13
C GLY A 163 17.85 -16.02 7.57
N ASN A 164 18.10 -16.97 8.44
CA ASN A 164 18.42 -16.71 9.84
C ASN A 164 19.69 -17.45 10.22
N ALA A 165 20.36 -16.94 11.23
CA ALA A 165 21.43 -17.63 11.93
C ALA A 165 21.33 -17.25 13.41
N GLY A 166 21.59 -18.21 14.29
CA GLY A 166 21.48 -18.04 15.73
C GLY A 166 22.32 -19.03 16.49
N LEU A 167 22.63 -18.68 17.73
CA LEU A 167 23.27 -19.55 18.71
C LEU A 167 22.31 -19.72 19.88
N GLN A 168 22.25 -20.93 20.42
CA GLN A 168 21.46 -21.28 21.58
C GLN A 168 22.39 -21.84 22.66
N LEU A 169 22.34 -21.20 23.81
CA LEU A 169 23.05 -21.60 25.02
C LEU A 169 22.03 -22.21 26.00
N THR A 170 22.24 -23.45 26.41
CA THR A 170 21.41 -24.14 27.43
C THR A 170 22.30 -24.68 28.55
N TRP A 171 21.85 -24.63 29.80
CA TRP A 171 22.59 -25.12 30.98
C TRP A 171 21.68 -25.85 31.96
#